data_AF-A0A9D7KRW2-F1
#
_entry.id   AF-A0A9D7KRW2-F1
#
_cell.length_a   1.000
_cell.length_b   1.000
_cell.length_c   1.000
_cell.angle_alpha   90.00
_cell.angle_beta   90.00
_cell.angle_gamma   90.00
#
_symmetry.space_group_name_H-M   'P 1'
#
loop_
_entity.id
_entity.type
_entity.pdbx_description
1 polymer ?
#
loop_
_entity_poly.entity_id
_entity_poly.type
_entity_poly.pdbx_seq_one_letter_code
_entity_poly.pdbx_strand_id
1 'polypeptide(L)' 'MNTMIVDTTGEQDLPKSVSCPDGSTYISWFDSRGGSYAVYMQRLNADGVKLWGSQGL' A
#
# COMPACT_ATOMS: atom_id res chain seq x y z
N MET A 1 -15.78 -6.10 -4.14
CA MET A 1 -15.26 -5.76 -2.79
C MET A 1 -14.01 -4.93 -3.01
N ASN A 2 -13.88 -3.81 -2.31
CA ASN A 2 -12.74 -2.90 -2.46
C ASN A 2 -11.90 -2.95 -1.18
N THR A 3 -10.58 -3.08 -1.30
CA THR A 3 -9.66 -3.06 -0.15
C THR A 3 -9.00 -1.69 -0.03
N MET A 4 -9.15 -1.04 1.12
CA MET A 4 -8.40 0.17 1.46
C MET A 4 -6.95 -0.18 1.79
N ILE A 5 -5.97 0.49 1.18
CA ILE A 5 -4.53 0.16 1.33
C ILE A 5 -3.90 0.79 2.57
N VAL A 6 -4.26 2.04 2.87
CA VAL A 6 -3.69 2.86 3.94
C VAL A 6 -4.76 3.85 4.41
N ASP A 7 -4.73 4.21 5.69
CA ASP A 7 -5.59 5.24 6.29
C ASP A 7 -4.76 6.02 7.32
N THR A 8 -4.07 7.04 6.84
CA THR A 8 -3.20 7.91 7.65
C THR A 8 -3.42 9.37 7.31
N THR A 9 -3.09 10.26 8.25
CA THR A 9 -3.04 11.69 7.99
C THR A 9 -1.88 12.05 7.05
N GLY A 10 -2.02 13.14 6.30
CA GLY A 10 -1.05 13.55 5.28
C GLY A 10 -1.53 13.16 3.89
N GLU A 11 -0.68 13.38 2.90
CA GLU A 11 -0.96 13.06 1.50
C GLU A 11 -0.49 11.64 1.17
N GLN A 12 -1.25 10.95 0.33
CA GLN A 12 -0.93 9.63 -0.20
C GLN A 12 -0.98 9.69 -1.73
N ASP A 13 0.20 9.75 -2.35
CA ASP A 13 0.34 10.15 -3.75
C ASP A 13 1.06 9.13 -4.62
N LEU A 14 0.78 9.23 -5.93
CA LEU A 14 1.41 8.49 -7.01
C LEU A 14 1.48 6.97 -6.78
N PRO A 15 0.34 6.30 -6.50
CA PRO A 15 0.35 4.86 -6.28
C PRO A 15 0.86 4.12 -7.52
N LYS A 16 1.70 3.11 -7.30
CA LYS A 16 2.15 2.15 -8.31
C LYS A 16 1.82 0.75 -7.83
N SER A 17 1.38 -0.11 -8.75
CA SER A 17 1.04 -1.49 -8.43
C SER A 17 1.61 -2.47 -9.43
N VAL A 18 1.98 -3.65 -8.95
CA VAL A 18 2.38 -4.79 -9.78
C VAL A 18 1.76 -6.07 -9.22
N SER A 19 1.16 -6.86 -10.11
CA SER A 19 0.62 -8.19 -9.77
C SER A 19 1.69 -9.25 -9.97
N CYS A 20 1.69 -10.25 -9.11
CA CYS A 20 2.65 -11.35 -9.10
C CYS A 20 2.00 -12.65 -9.59
N PRO A 21 2.80 -13.63 -10.07
CA PRO A 21 2.28 -14.93 -10.53
C PRO A 21 1.53 -15.74 -9.47
N ASP A 22 1.81 -15.50 -8.18
CA ASP A 22 1.13 -16.13 -7.04
C ASP A 22 -0.23 -15.47 -6.72
N GLY A 23 -0.69 -14.53 -7.54
CA GLY A 23 -1.92 -13.76 -7.35
C GLY A 23 -1.77 -12.60 -6.35
N SER A 24 -0.62 -12.45 -5.69
CA SER A 24 -0.37 -11.31 -4.81
C SER A 24 -0.21 -10.01 -5.61
N THR A 25 -0.46 -8.88 -4.96
CA THR A 25 -0.25 -7.56 -5.57
C THR A 25 0.57 -6.71 -4.62
N TYR A 26 1.66 -6.14 -5.14
CA TYR A 26 2.42 -5.11 -4.45
C TYR A 26 1.92 -3.74 -4.85
N ILE A 27 1.81 -2.84 -3.88
CA ILE A 27 1.36 -1.46 -4.06
C ILE A 27 2.32 -0.56 -3.30
N SER A 28 2.93 0.41 -3.98
CA SER A 28 3.74 1.46 -3.35
C SER A 28 3.10 2.83 -3.54
N TRP A 29 3.35 3.76 -2.62
CA TRP A 29 2.90 5.15 -2.69
C TRP A 29 3.88 6.06 -1.95
N PHE A 30 3.83 7.36 -2.25
CA PHE A 30 4.45 8.37 -1.41
C PHE A 30 3.48 8.78 -0.31
N ASP A 31 3.97 8.84 0.93
CA ASP A 31 3.18 9.22 2.09
C ASP A 31 3.88 10.32 2.88
N SER A 32 3.16 11.40 3.18
CA SER A 32 3.70 12.53 3.94
C SER A 32 3.32 12.55 5.42
N ARG A 33 2.81 11.43 5.98
CA ARG A 33 2.43 11.32 7.41
C ARG A 33 3.53 11.70 8.40
N GLY A 34 4.80 11.60 7.99
CA GLY A 34 5.97 11.94 8.79
C GLY A 34 6.45 13.39 8.65
N GLY A 35 5.73 14.24 7.92
CA GLY A 35 6.10 15.64 7.63
C GLY A 35 6.94 15.82 6.36
N SER A 36 7.36 14.75 5.71
CA SER A 36 7.95 14.72 4.37
C SER A 36 7.56 13.43 3.67
N TYR A 37 7.60 13.41 2.33
CA TYR A 37 7.29 12.19 1.58
C TYR A 37 8.33 11.10 1.83
N ALA A 38 7.85 9.95 2.28
CA ALA A 38 8.59 8.70 2.25
C ALA A 38 7.85 7.67 1.37
N VAL A 39 8.58 6.70 0.83
CA VAL A 39 7.98 5.60 0.09
C VAL A 39 7.48 4.58 1.08
N TYR A 40 6.20 4.25 0.96
CA TYR A 40 5.57 3.15 1.69
C TYR A 40 5.11 2.08 0.72
N MET A 41 4.90 0.88 1.25
CA MET A 41 4.48 -0.24 0.44
C MET A 41 3.50 -1.15 1.20
N GLN A 42 2.63 -1.83 0.45
CA GLN A 42 1.72 -2.84 0.95
C GLN A 42 1.77 -4.04 -0.01
N ARG A 43 1.62 -5.24 0.54
CA ARG A 43 1.41 -6.45 -0.25
C ARG A 43 0.05 -7.02 0.09
N LEU A 44 -0.78 -7.26 -0.93
CA LEU A 44 -2.03 -7.99 -0.80
C LEU A 44 -1.82 -9.44 -1.26
N ASN A 45 -2.43 -10.41 -0.58
CA ASN A 45 -2.54 -11.77 -1.12
C ASN A 45 -3.59 -11.85 -2.24
N ALA A 46 -3.78 -13.04 -2.81
CA ALA A 46 -4.75 -13.27 -3.89
C ALA A 46 -6.21 -12.94 -3.51
N ASP A 47 -6.54 -12.96 -2.22
CA ASP A 47 -7.87 -12.62 -1.69
C ASP A 47 -8.01 -11.11 -1.37
N GLY A 48 -6.98 -10.31 -1.64
CA GLY A 48 -6.96 -8.88 -1.33
C GLY A 48 -6.70 -8.55 0.14
N VAL A 49 -6.17 -9.50 0.93
CA VAL A 49 -5.81 -9.31 2.34
C VAL A 49 -4.40 -8.74 2.46
N LYS A 50 -4.23 -7.69 3.27
CA LYS A 50 -2.93 -7.08 3.58
C LYS A 50 -2.00 -8.08 4.29
N LEU A 51 -0.77 -8.17 3.83
CA LEU A 51 0.26 -9.07 4.37
C LEU A 51 1.26 -8.37 5.29
N TRP A 52 1.30 -7.03 5.27
CA TRP A 52 2.06 -6.24 6.24
C TRP A 52 1.15 -5.50 7.20
N GLY A 53 1.73 -4.66 8.06
CA GLY A 53 0.99 -3.80 8.96
C GLY A 53 -0.11 -3.02 8.24
N SER A 54 -1.15 -2.62 8.98
CA SER A 54 -2.33 -1.95 8.43
C SER A 54 -1.99 -0.69 7.62
N GLN A 55 -0.84 -0.07 7.91
CA GLN A 55 -0.33 1.15 7.31
C GLN A 55 0.87 0.96 6.37
N GLY A 56 1.13 -0.28 5.97
CA GLY A 56 2.24 -0.65 5.10
C GLY A 56 3.56 -0.90 5.84
N LEU A 57 4.58 -1.14 5.04
CA LEU A 57 5.99 -1.09 5.40
C LEU A 57 6.54 0.31 5.10
#